data_AF-A0A7V3UFZ0-F1
#
_entry.id   AF-A0A7V3UFZ0-F1
#
_cell.length_a   1.000
_cell.length_b   1.000
_cell.length_c   1.000
_cell.angle_alpha   90.00
_cell.angle_beta   90.00
_cell.angle_gamma   90.00
#
_symmetry.space_group_name_H-M   'P 1'
#
loop_
_entity.id
_entity.type
_entity.pdbx_description
1 polymer ?
#
loop_
_entity_poly.entity_id
_entity_poly.type
_entity_poly.pdbx_seq_one_letter_code
_entity_poly.pdbx_strand_id
1 'polypeptide(L)'
;MPKEEGETSRCASMVEQLPAYLAGELGDEERGDVERHLAHCVSCTSELKAFQRTWELLDKWEDGVPSEELRNKVLAQVQELIEAERTGGARGGRSFKGFSHIVYGTLTAALSVLLLVSKGTPAGRPSTDPLTLQVVLGFSVLWTGLYILAFWLASRRGDRATSEYNIFPVNLDKIVGSVDLARITYVGLVSIALSLGISWLVPIDSVVKYCLTQPGLQGMAEKVSITGLYFLFGGLYAWIPLLLVTVFGGRGVSGSPVSYGLLTGAVFVLLMLPGILLQCGPLTLGMLVGWILGTALGSMAGGVTGYWIAFRTREVT
;
A
#
# COMPACT_ATOMS: atom_id res chain seq x y z
N MET A 1 50.99 -23.95 5.38
CA MET A 1 50.96 -22.47 5.40
C MET A 1 49.64 -22.01 4.80
N PRO A 2 48.66 -21.63 5.63
CA PRO A 2 47.51 -20.83 5.21
C PRO A 2 47.34 -19.63 6.17
N LYS A 3 47.88 -18.46 5.81
CA LYS A 3 47.63 -17.19 6.53
C LYS A 3 47.31 -16.01 5.61
N GLU A 4 47.39 -16.18 4.29
CA GLU A 4 47.31 -15.05 3.34
C GLU A 4 45.87 -14.67 2.93
N GLU A 5 44.87 -15.55 3.06
CA GLU A 5 43.49 -15.25 2.62
C GLU A 5 42.73 -14.31 3.58
N GLY A 6 43.07 -14.30 4.87
CA GLY A 6 42.40 -13.43 5.86
C GLY A 6 42.91 -11.98 5.83
N GLU A 7 44.19 -11.78 5.55
CA GLU A 7 44.85 -10.47 5.60
C GLU A 7 44.49 -9.60 4.38
N THR A 8 44.30 -10.23 3.22
CA THR A 8 43.85 -9.57 1.98
C THR A 8 42.43 -9.00 2.11
N SER A 9 41.50 -9.72 2.75
CA SER A 9 40.12 -9.23 2.94
C SER A 9 40.03 -8.01 3.86
N ARG A 10 40.85 -7.95 4.91
CA ARG A 10 40.90 -6.81 5.83
C ARG A 10 41.53 -5.59 5.17
N CYS A 11 42.61 -5.77 4.41
CA CYS A 11 43.21 -4.67 3.67
C CYS A 11 42.23 -4.09 2.63
N ALA A 12 41.49 -4.93 1.92
CA ALA A 12 40.48 -4.46 0.96
C ALA A 12 39.42 -3.57 1.64
N SER A 13 38.86 -4.04 2.75
CA SER A 13 37.88 -3.26 3.52
C SER A 13 38.44 -1.95 4.09
N MET A 14 39.72 -1.94 4.49
CA MET A 14 40.37 -0.72 5.00
C MET A 14 40.66 0.29 3.88
N VAL A 15 41.06 -0.17 2.70
CA VAL A 15 41.30 0.67 1.52
C VAL A 15 40.01 1.38 1.09
N GLU A 16 38.87 0.70 1.13
CA GLU A 16 37.55 1.28 0.82
C GLU A 16 37.17 2.44 1.77
N GLN A 17 37.69 2.44 3.00
CA GLN A 17 37.36 3.47 4.01
C GLN A 17 38.31 4.68 3.98
N LEU A 18 39.46 4.62 3.30
CA LEU A 18 40.44 5.71 3.30
C LEU A 18 39.92 7.05 2.75
N PRO A 19 39.05 7.11 1.71
CA PRO A 19 38.48 8.39 1.26
C PRO A 19 37.62 9.06 2.34
N ALA A 20 36.75 8.30 3.02
CA ALA A 20 35.93 8.81 4.11
C ALA A 20 36.77 9.23 5.33
N TYR A 21 37.86 8.50 5.62
CA TYR A 21 38.84 8.86 6.64
C TYR A 21 39.48 10.23 6.34
N LEU A 22 39.90 10.48 5.10
CA LEU A 22 40.48 11.76 4.66
C LEU A 22 39.47 12.90 4.67
N ALA A 23 38.21 12.64 4.29
CA ALA A 23 37.14 13.62 4.34
C ALA A 23 36.67 13.94 5.78
N GLY A 24 37.08 13.14 6.77
CA GLY A 24 36.66 13.29 8.16
C GLY A 24 35.22 12.84 8.43
N GLU A 25 34.68 11.96 7.58
CA GLU A 25 33.29 11.50 7.63
C GLU A 25 33.09 10.23 8.49
N LEU A 26 34.19 9.57 8.91
CA LEU A 26 34.12 8.39 9.76
C LEU A 26 33.79 8.73 11.22
N GLY A 27 33.00 7.88 11.87
CA GLY A 27 32.77 7.95 13.31
C GLY A 27 34.03 7.62 14.12
N ASP A 28 34.03 7.95 15.42
CA ASP A 28 35.21 7.78 16.29
C ASP A 28 35.71 6.32 16.36
N GLU A 29 34.79 5.35 16.36
CA GLU A 29 35.12 3.92 16.39
C GLU A 29 35.79 3.45 15.09
N GLU A 30 35.18 3.73 13.94
CA GLU A 30 35.70 3.37 12.61
C GLU A 30 37.06 4.06 12.34
N ARG A 31 37.17 5.33 12.73
CA ARG A 31 38.42 6.09 12.65
C ARG A 31 39.54 5.42 13.45
N GLY A 32 39.25 5.01 14.68
CA GLY A 32 40.21 4.31 15.54
C GLY A 32 40.66 2.97 14.97
N ASP A 33 39.77 2.26 14.28
CA ASP A 33 40.10 1.00 13.60
C ASP A 33 41.01 1.20 12.38
N VAL A 34 40.72 2.22 11.56
CA VAL A 34 41.57 2.61 10.42
C VAL A 34 42.96 3.03 10.92
N GLU A 35 43.05 3.88 11.94
CA GLU A 35 44.33 4.33 12.50
C GLU A 35 45.17 3.18 13.06
N ARG A 36 44.53 2.25 13.78
CA ARG A 36 45.19 1.06 14.32
C ARG A 36 45.73 0.17 13.19
N HIS A 37 44.99 0.05 12.08
CA HIS A 37 45.42 -0.71 10.91
C HIS A 37 46.58 -0.03 10.19
N LEU A 38 46.50 1.29 9.96
CA LEU A 38 47.56 2.08 9.33
C LEU A 38 48.87 2.04 10.12
N ALA A 39 48.81 1.97 11.46
CA ALA A 39 50.00 1.83 12.30
C ALA A 39 50.82 0.55 12.03
N HIS A 40 50.19 -0.49 11.46
CA HIS A 40 50.81 -1.80 11.28
C HIS A 40 50.89 -2.27 9.82
N CYS A 41 50.10 -1.70 8.90
CA CYS A 41 50.06 -2.11 7.49
C CYS A 41 50.75 -1.09 6.57
N VAL A 42 51.92 -1.47 6.05
CA VAL A 42 52.70 -0.65 5.10
C VAL A 42 51.95 -0.41 3.80
N SER A 43 51.22 -1.42 3.30
CA SER A 43 50.45 -1.33 2.06
C SER A 43 49.36 -0.26 2.16
N CYS A 44 48.48 -0.33 3.16
CA CYS A 44 47.41 0.65 3.37
C CYS A 44 47.95 2.07 3.67
N THR A 45 49.11 2.17 4.34
CA THR A 45 49.79 3.47 4.53
C THR A 45 50.24 4.08 3.21
N SER A 46 50.72 3.26 2.27
CA SER A 46 51.13 3.73 0.94
C SER A 46 49.94 4.18 0.10
N GLU A 47 48.82 3.47 0.18
CA GLU A 47 47.55 3.84 -0.46
C GLU A 47 47.00 5.16 0.10
N LEU A 48 46.99 5.34 1.43
CA LEU A 48 46.58 6.60 2.05
C LEU A 48 47.40 7.79 1.52
N LYS A 49 48.73 7.63 1.39
CA LYS A 49 49.60 8.67 0.81
C LYS A 49 49.32 8.93 -0.67
N ALA A 50 48.82 7.93 -1.42
CA ALA A 50 48.41 8.12 -2.81
C ALA A 50 47.10 8.91 -2.89
N PHE A 51 46.13 8.61 -2.03
CA PHE A 51 44.89 9.38 -1.91
C PHE A 51 45.16 10.83 -1.46
N GLN A 52 46.03 11.05 -0.46
CA GLN A 52 46.41 12.39 0.00
C GLN A 52 47.00 13.23 -1.14
N ARG A 53 47.92 12.67 -1.93
CA ARG A 53 48.49 13.35 -3.10
C ARG A 53 47.44 13.68 -4.16
N THR A 54 46.48 12.79 -4.38
CA THR A 54 45.38 13.03 -5.30
C THR A 54 44.49 14.17 -4.80
N TRP A 55 44.16 14.19 -3.51
CA TRP A 55 43.43 15.28 -2.86
C TRP A 55 44.18 16.62 -2.94
N GLU A 56 45.50 16.64 -2.70
CA GLU A 56 46.32 17.84 -2.86
C GLU A 56 46.35 18.37 -4.30
N LEU A 57 46.25 17.49 -5.30
CA LEU A 57 46.14 17.90 -6.70
C LEU A 57 44.76 18.47 -7.02
N LEU A 58 43.70 17.88 -6.46
CA LEU A 58 42.34 18.39 -6.58
C LEU A 58 42.17 19.74 -5.88
N ASP A 59 42.82 19.94 -4.73
CA ASP A 59 42.78 21.21 -3.98
C ASP A 59 43.49 22.35 -4.72
N LYS A 60 44.46 22.00 -5.58
CA LYS A 60 45.14 22.94 -6.48
C LYS A 60 44.42 23.12 -7.81
N TRP A 61 43.34 22.38 -8.05
CA TRP A 61 42.56 22.52 -9.26
C TRP A 61 41.89 23.89 -9.26
N GLU A 62 42.05 24.64 -10.34
CA GLU A 62 41.47 25.98 -10.44
C GLU A 62 39.95 25.85 -10.56
N ASP A 63 39.24 26.34 -9.54
CA ASP A 63 37.78 26.39 -9.57
C ASP A 63 37.33 27.30 -10.71
N GLY A 64 36.75 26.70 -11.74
CA GLY A 64 36.14 27.44 -12.82
C GLY A 64 34.98 28.27 -12.27
N VAL A 65 35.11 29.60 -12.34
CA VAL A 65 33.98 30.48 -12.01
C VAL A 65 32.87 30.18 -13.01
N PRO A 66 31.69 29.71 -12.55
CA PRO A 66 30.58 29.44 -13.46
C PRO A 66 30.18 30.71 -14.19
N SER A 67 29.75 30.59 -15.46
CA SER A 67 29.29 31.75 -16.21
C SER A 67 28.14 32.45 -15.49
N GLU A 68 28.09 33.77 -15.57
CA GLU A 68 27.00 34.56 -14.98
C GLU A 68 25.62 34.12 -15.49
N GLU A 69 25.54 33.61 -16.72
CA GLU A 69 24.31 33.00 -17.26
C GLU A 69 23.85 31.77 -16.46
N LEU A 70 24.76 30.83 -16.17
CA LEU A 70 24.44 29.63 -15.38
C LEU A 70 24.06 30.00 -13.95
N ARG A 71 24.80 30.93 -13.34
CA ARG A 71 24.51 31.44 -11.99
C ARG A 71 23.11 32.03 -11.92
N ASN A 72 22.75 32.89 -12.89
CA ASN A 72 21.43 33.51 -12.95
C ASN A 72 20.32 32.48 -13.17
N LYS A 73 20.56 31.47 -14.02
CA LYS A 73 19.60 30.38 -14.25
C LYS A 73 19.34 29.55 -13.00
N VAL A 74 20.38 29.19 -12.26
CA VAL A 74 20.25 28.44 -11.00
C VAL A 74 19.54 29.29 -9.93
N LEU A 75 19.94 30.56 -9.78
CA LEU A 75 19.28 31.47 -8.83
C LEU A 75 17.81 31.66 -9.15
N ALA A 76 17.44 31.79 -10.42
CA ALA A 76 16.04 31.88 -10.86
C ALA A 76 15.26 30.59 -10.50
N GLN A 77 15.84 29.41 -10.74
CA GLN A 77 15.19 28.14 -10.35
C GLN A 77 15.02 27.98 -8.84
N VAL A 78 16.04 28.35 -8.06
CA VAL A 78 15.96 28.32 -6.59
C VAL A 78 14.92 29.32 -6.08
N GLN A 79 14.86 30.52 -6.67
CA GLN A 79 13.84 31.51 -6.34
C GLN A 79 12.44 31.00 -6.69
N GLU A 80 12.24 30.36 -7.84
CA GLU A 80 10.96 29.76 -8.23
C GLU A 80 10.54 28.66 -7.24
N LEU A 81 11.46 27.80 -6.79
CA LEU A 81 11.17 26.79 -5.76
C LEU A 81 10.82 27.43 -4.41
N ILE A 82 11.58 28.44 -3.96
CA ILE A 82 11.30 29.17 -2.71
C ILE A 82 9.97 29.91 -2.80
N GLU A 83 9.66 30.53 -3.93
CA GLU A 83 8.39 31.21 -4.17
C GLU A 83 7.23 30.22 -4.27
N ALA A 84 7.41 29.05 -4.88
CA ALA A 84 6.42 27.98 -4.89
C ALA A 84 6.16 27.44 -3.47
N GLU A 85 7.20 27.31 -2.63
CA GLU A 85 7.05 26.95 -1.21
C GLU A 85 6.38 28.07 -0.39
N ARG A 86 6.74 29.34 -0.62
CA ARG A 86 6.16 30.50 0.10
C ARG A 86 4.72 30.78 -0.31
N THR A 87 4.43 30.77 -1.61
CA THR A 87 3.08 31.01 -2.14
C THR A 87 2.18 29.80 -1.93
N GLY A 88 2.73 28.58 -2.07
CA GLY A 88 2.06 27.32 -1.68
C GLY A 88 1.84 27.21 -0.16
N GLY A 89 2.67 27.87 0.65
CA GLY A 89 2.52 27.94 2.10
C GLY A 89 1.49 28.98 2.57
N ALA A 90 1.36 30.13 1.90
CA ALA A 90 0.66 31.29 2.46
C ALA A 90 -0.74 31.59 1.86
N ARG A 91 -1.13 31.01 0.71
CA ARG A 91 -2.47 31.23 0.14
C ARG A 91 -3.22 29.92 -0.11
N GLY A 92 -4.09 29.56 0.84
CA GLY A 92 -5.34 28.83 0.58
C GLY A 92 -5.24 27.30 0.48
N GLY A 93 -5.57 26.59 1.57
CA GLY A 93 -5.94 25.17 1.46
C GLY A 93 -5.75 24.29 2.70
N ARG A 94 -5.14 24.80 3.78
CA ARG A 94 -4.87 24.00 4.98
C ARG A 94 -6.08 23.68 5.87
N SER A 95 -7.27 24.22 5.60
CA SER A 95 -8.47 23.96 6.41
C SER A 95 -9.46 22.96 5.78
N PHE A 96 -9.48 22.80 4.45
CA PHE A 96 -10.50 21.94 3.80
C PHE A 96 -10.02 20.52 3.47
N LYS A 97 -8.71 20.30 3.25
CA LYS A 97 -8.15 18.95 3.03
C LYS A 97 -8.22 18.06 4.27
N GLY A 98 -8.22 18.67 5.46
CA GLY A 98 -8.39 18.00 6.75
C GLY A 98 -9.78 17.39 6.97
N PHE A 99 -10.82 17.96 6.34
CA PHE A 99 -12.20 17.47 6.51
C PHE A 99 -12.71 16.66 5.33
N SER A 100 -12.07 16.76 4.16
CA SER A 100 -12.56 16.10 2.95
C SER A 100 -12.63 14.58 3.09
N HIS A 101 -11.66 13.94 3.75
CA HIS A 101 -11.68 12.49 3.96
C HIS A 101 -12.73 12.04 4.99
N ILE A 102 -13.06 12.89 5.98
CA ILE A 102 -14.19 12.65 6.88
C ILE A 102 -15.49 12.68 6.07
N VAL A 103 -15.69 13.73 5.26
CA VAL A 103 -16.89 13.90 4.42
C VAL A 103 -17.04 12.75 3.42
N TYR A 104 -15.99 12.43 2.65
CA TYR A 104 -16.02 11.33 1.70
C TYR A 104 -16.23 9.98 2.39
N GLY A 105 -15.53 9.72 3.51
CA GLY A 105 -15.70 8.49 4.27
C GLY A 105 -17.12 8.30 4.78
N THR A 106 -17.72 9.35 5.36
CA THR A 106 -19.12 9.31 5.84
C THR A 106 -20.11 9.17 4.69
N LEU A 107 -19.96 9.92 3.60
CA LEU A 107 -20.84 9.81 2.43
C LEU A 107 -20.77 8.42 1.78
N THR A 108 -19.57 7.85 1.64
CA THR A 108 -19.38 6.50 1.10
C THR A 108 -19.99 5.44 2.01
N ALA A 109 -19.83 5.57 3.33
CA ALA A 109 -20.47 4.66 4.28
C ALA A 109 -22.01 4.73 4.19
N ALA A 110 -22.58 5.95 4.17
CA ALA A 110 -24.01 6.16 4.05
C ALA A 110 -24.58 5.61 2.74
N LEU A 111 -23.91 5.88 1.60
CA LEU A 111 -24.30 5.36 0.30
C LEU A 111 -24.19 3.83 0.26
N SER A 112 -23.15 3.26 0.86
CA SER A 112 -22.98 1.80 0.93
C SER A 112 -24.13 1.18 1.71
N VAL A 113 -24.45 1.69 2.91
CA VAL A 113 -25.61 1.23 3.71
C VAL A 113 -26.91 1.37 2.92
N LEU A 114 -27.13 2.51 2.25
CA LEU A 114 -28.32 2.74 1.43
C LEU A 114 -28.43 1.69 0.30
N LEU A 115 -27.33 1.38 -0.39
CA LEU A 115 -27.30 0.35 -1.42
C LEU A 115 -27.65 -1.03 -0.85
N LEU A 116 -27.12 -1.39 0.33
CA LEU A 116 -27.45 -2.66 0.98
C LEU A 116 -28.93 -2.75 1.39
N VAL A 117 -29.49 -1.65 1.93
CA VAL A 117 -30.87 -1.63 2.46
C VAL A 117 -31.92 -1.49 1.34
N SER A 118 -31.61 -0.79 0.24
CA SER A 118 -32.56 -0.50 -0.84
C SER A 118 -33.18 -1.73 -1.51
N LYS A 119 -32.51 -2.88 -1.44
CA LYS A 119 -33.02 -4.17 -1.98
C LYS A 119 -33.56 -5.11 -0.90
N GLY A 120 -33.36 -4.78 0.38
CA GLY A 120 -33.40 -5.72 1.49
C GLY A 120 -34.65 -5.73 2.36
N THR A 121 -35.74 -5.05 1.98
CA THR A 121 -37.02 -5.20 2.70
C THR A 121 -38.02 -5.98 1.87
N PRO A 122 -37.97 -7.33 1.85
CA PRO A 122 -39.17 -8.09 1.50
C PRO A 122 -40.28 -7.61 2.43
N ALA A 123 -41.37 -7.14 1.85
CA ALA A 123 -42.42 -6.31 2.46
C ALA A 123 -43.25 -6.97 3.59
N GLY A 124 -42.64 -7.78 4.47
CA GLY A 124 -43.36 -8.56 5.48
C GLY A 124 -42.56 -9.03 6.68
N ARG A 125 -41.32 -8.55 6.92
CA ARG A 125 -40.64 -8.83 8.20
C ARG A 125 -40.96 -7.73 9.23
N PRO A 126 -41.58 -8.06 10.39
CA PRO A 126 -41.81 -7.10 11.46
C PRO A 126 -40.45 -6.58 11.98
N SER A 127 -40.29 -5.27 11.88
CA SER A 127 -39.02 -4.53 11.96
C SER A 127 -38.65 -4.08 13.37
N THR A 128 -38.93 -4.87 14.42
CA THR A 128 -38.88 -4.36 15.80
C THR A 128 -38.16 -5.25 16.80
N ASP A 129 -37.16 -6.03 16.37
CA ASP A 129 -36.20 -6.58 17.34
C ASP A 129 -35.15 -5.49 17.67
N PRO A 130 -35.14 -4.94 18.90
CA PRO A 130 -34.20 -3.89 19.28
C PRO A 130 -32.73 -4.33 19.19
N LEU A 131 -32.47 -5.65 19.26
CA LEU A 131 -31.15 -6.23 19.01
C LEU A 131 -30.65 -5.95 17.59
N THR A 132 -31.54 -5.91 16.59
CA THR A 132 -31.19 -5.66 15.19
C THR A 132 -30.72 -4.21 15.00
N LEU A 133 -31.34 -3.24 15.70
CA LEU A 133 -30.97 -1.83 15.58
C LEU A 133 -29.56 -1.56 16.15
N GLN A 134 -29.26 -2.11 17.33
CA GLN A 134 -27.94 -1.94 17.96
C GLN A 134 -26.82 -2.55 17.10
N VAL A 135 -27.05 -3.74 16.55
CA VAL A 135 -26.10 -4.41 15.64
C VAL A 135 -25.88 -3.58 14.38
N VAL A 136 -26.95 -3.09 13.75
CA VAL A 136 -26.85 -2.25 12.53
C VAL A 136 -26.09 -0.96 12.81
N LEU A 137 -26.39 -0.26 13.92
CA LEU A 137 -25.70 0.97 14.30
C LEU A 137 -24.21 0.71 14.61
N GLY A 138 -23.91 -0.34 15.37
CA GLY A 138 -22.54 -0.72 15.72
C GLY A 138 -21.68 -1.00 14.48
N PHE A 139 -22.18 -1.80 13.54
CA PHE A 139 -21.47 -2.07 12.29
C PHE A 139 -21.39 -0.84 11.38
N SER A 140 -22.40 0.03 11.37
CA SER A 140 -22.37 1.26 10.57
C SER A 140 -21.31 2.26 11.06
N VAL A 141 -21.16 2.40 12.39
CA VAL A 141 -20.11 3.24 12.98
C VAL A 141 -18.73 2.67 12.67
N LEU A 142 -18.54 1.36 12.87
CA LEU A 142 -17.28 0.68 12.53
C LEU A 142 -16.93 0.87 11.05
N TRP A 143 -17.91 0.68 10.17
CA TRP A 143 -17.72 0.79 8.72
C TRP A 143 -17.39 2.22 8.29
N THR A 144 -18.05 3.20 8.90
CA THR A 144 -17.74 4.63 8.69
C THR A 144 -16.31 4.96 9.11
N GLY A 145 -15.87 4.49 10.28
CA GLY A 145 -14.49 4.68 10.74
C GLY A 145 -13.47 4.07 9.78
N LEU A 146 -13.75 2.86 9.26
CA LEU A 146 -12.93 2.20 8.27
C LEU A 146 -12.84 2.98 6.95
N TYR A 147 -13.95 3.52 6.44
CA TYR A 147 -13.91 4.35 5.23
C TYR A 147 -13.18 5.67 5.44
N ILE A 148 -13.39 6.36 6.57
CA ILE A 148 -12.66 7.58 6.89
C ILE A 148 -11.15 7.31 6.91
N LEU A 149 -10.72 6.22 7.56
CA LEU A 149 -9.33 5.80 7.59
C LEU A 149 -8.81 5.49 6.17
N ALA A 150 -9.59 4.79 5.35
CA ALA A 150 -9.21 4.45 3.98
C ALA A 150 -9.05 5.70 3.10
N PHE A 151 -10.00 6.65 3.15
CA PHE A 151 -9.87 7.90 2.40
C PHE A 151 -8.72 8.76 2.92
N TRP A 152 -8.47 8.77 4.23
CA TRP A 152 -7.32 9.44 4.82
C TRP A 152 -6.00 8.85 4.29
N LEU A 153 -5.85 7.51 4.30
CA LEU A 153 -4.68 6.82 3.73
C LEU A 153 -4.52 7.08 2.22
N ALA A 154 -5.62 7.03 1.46
CA ALA A 154 -5.61 7.29 0.02
C ALA A 154 -5.22 8.75 -0.30
N SER A 155 -5.60 9.70 0.56
CA SER A 155 -5.31 11.12 0.39
C SER A 155 -3.85 11.51 0.69
N ARG A 156 -3.07 10.63 1.35
CA ARG A 156 -1.64 10.86 1.63
C ARG A 156 -0.72 10.66 0.41
N ARG A 157 -1.29 10.44 -0.78
CA ARG A 157 -0.55 10.25 -2.04
C ARG A 157 0.22 11.52 -2.42
N GLY A 158 1.46 11.67 -1.96
CA GLY A 158 2.37 12.73 -2.40
C GLY A 158 3.27 13.32 -1.31
N ASP A 159 2.90 13.21 -0.04
CA ASP A 159 3.66 13.83 1.05
C ASP A 159 4.75 12.89 1.58
N ARG A 160 5.81 12.66 0.78
CA ARG A 160 7.05 11.99 1.25
C ARG A 160 7.67 12.71 2.47
N ALA A 161 7.35 13.99 2.67
CA ALA A 161 7.83 14.80 3.79
C ALA A 161 7.13 14.51 5.14
N THR A 162 6.08 13.68 5.19
CA THR A 162 5.31 13.45 6.43
C THR A 162 5.75 12.27 7.28
N SER A 163 6.97 11.76 7.05
CA SER A 163 7.62 10.72 7.88
C SER A 163 7.75 11.10 9.37
N GLU A 164 7.58 12.38 9.74
CA GLU A 164 7.72 12.83 11.14
C GLU A 164 6.46 12.66 12.01
N TYR A 165 5.27 12.49 11.43
CA TYR A 165 4.04 12.36 12.23
C TYR A 165 3.69 10.89 12.49
N ASN A 166 4.41 10.28 13.44
CA ASN A 166 4.09 8.98 14.03
C ASN A 166 2.81 9.06 14.89
N ILE A 167 1.65 9.14 14.25
CA ILE A 167 0.35 9.10 14.93
C ILE A 167 0.02 7.67 15.41
N PHE A 168 0.62 6.64 14.80
CA PHE A 168 0.52 5.26 15.26
C PHE A 168 1.90 4.74 15.67
N PRO A 169 2.04 4.09 16.85
CA PRO A 169 3.31 3.51 17.30
C PRO A 169 3.75 2.27 16.51
N VAL A 170 3.07 1.95 15.41
CA VAL A 170 3.37 0.80 14.56
C VAL A 170 4.20 1.30 13.39
N ASN A 171 5.48 0.91 13.34
CA ASN A 171 6.37 1.10 12.20
C ASN A 171 5.87 0.26 10.99
N LEU A 172 4.78 0.70 10.35
CA LEU A 172 4.23 0.04 9.17
C LEU A 172 5.26 -0.04 8.04
N ASP A 173 6.17 0.92 7.93
CA ASP A 173 7.23 0.93 6.92
C ASP A 173 8.17 -0.28 7.02
N LYS A 174 8.40 -0.81 8.24
CA LYS A 174 9.19 -2.05 8.42
C LYS A 174 8.44 -3.31 7.99
N ILE A 175 7.12 -3.33 8.11
CA ILE A 175 6.28 -4.51 7.81
C ILE A 175 5.88 -4.52 6.33
N VAL A 176 5.56 -3.36 5.79
CA VAL A 176 4.95 -3.17 4.48
C VAL A 176 6.00 -2.80 3.43
N GLY A 177 7.22 -2.41 3.83
CA GLY A 177 8.30 -2.05 2.92
C GLY A 177 7.98 -0.78 2.11
N SER A 178 8.65 -0.61 0.98
CA SER A 178 8.50 0.55 0.06
C SER A 178 7.18 0.55 -0.72
N VAL A 179 6.09 0.06 -0.14
CA VAL A 179 4.81 -0.15 -0.81
C VAL A 179 3.95 1.12 -0.75
N ASP A 180 3.42 1.54 -1.90
CA ASP A 180 2.52 2.71 -2.03
C ASP A 180 1.13 2.41 -1.43
N LEU A 181 1.02 2.55 -0.09
CA LEU A 181 -0.19 2.26 0.67
C LEU A 181 -1.39 3.11 0.22
N ALA A 182 -1.14 4.35 -0.21
CA ALA A 182 -2.19 5.24 -0.70
C ALA A 182 -2.84 4.69 -1.98
N ARG A 183 -2.02 4.21 -2.92
CA ARG A 183 -2.51 3.55 -4.14
C ARG A 183 -3.22 2.25 -3.83
N ILE A 184 -2.67 1.40 -2.96
CA ILE A 184 -3.33 0.15 -2.54
C ILE A 184 -4.72 0.42 -1.98
N THR A 185 -4.81 1.40 -1.08
CA THR A 185 -6.08 1.77 -0.45
C THR A 185 -7.08 2.30 -1.47
N TYR A 186 -6.62 3.15 -2.40
CA TYR A 186 -7.47 3.65 -3.47
C TYR A 186 -8.01 2.53 -4.38
N VAL A 187 -7.16 1.59 -4.79
CA VAL A 187 -7.57 0.42 -5.58
C VAL A 187 -8.57 -0.43 -4.81
N GLY A 188 -8.38 -0.62 -3.49
CA GLY A 188 -9.33 -1.27 -2.61
C GLY A 188 -10.70 -0.57 -2.61
N LEU A 189 -10.74 0.76 -2.42
CA LEU A 189 -11.97 1.56 -2.42
C LEU A 189 -12.74 1.45 -3.74
N VAL A 190 -12.06 1.55 -4.88
CA VAL A 190 -12.70 1.42 -6.21
C VAL A 190 -13.24 0.00 -6.41
N SER A 191 -12.50 -1.02 -5.96
CA SER A 191 -12.94 -2.41 -6.04
C SER A 191 -14.20 -2.66 -5.23
N ILE A 192 -14.32 -2.06 -4.04
CA ILE A 192 -15.51 -2.15 -3.19
C ILE A 192 -16.70 -1.50 -3.85
N ALA A 193 -16.54 -0.31 -4.41
CA ALA A 193 -17.62 0.36 -5.13
C ALA A 193 -18.14 -0.51 -6.28
N LEU A 194 -17.23 -1.14 -7.03
CA LEU A 194 -17.58 -2.08 -8.09
C LEU A 194 -18.27 -3.35 -7.56
N SER A 195 -17.75 -3.96 -6.48
CA SER A 195 -18.37 -5.12 -5.84
C SER A 195 -19.78 -4.82 -5.31
N LEU A 196 -19.99 -3.68 -4.66
CA LEU A 196 -21.31 -3.26 -4.18
C LEU A 196 -22.26 -3.02 -5.34
N GLY A 197 -21.79 -2.41 -6.44
CA GLY A 197 -22.58 -2.25 -7.66
C GLY A 197 -23.01 -3.58 -8.27
N ILE A 198 -22.08 -4.56 -8.37
CA ILE A 198 -22.38 -5.90 -8.87
C ILE A 198 -23.35 -6.63 -7.94
N SER A 199 -23.13 -6.60 -6.63
CA SER A 199 -24.03 -7.22 -5.64
C SER A 199 -25.42 -6.58 -5.66
N TRP A 200 -25.53 -5.29 -5.96
CA TRP A 200 -26.81 -4.62 -6.13
C TRP A 200 -27.52 -5.07 -7.42
N LEU A 201 -26.80 -5.19 -8.53
CA LEU A 201 -27.35 -5.64 -9.83
C LEU A 201 -27.75 -7.12 -9.80
N VAL A 202 -26.89 -7.96 -9.23
CA VAL A 202 -27.02 -9.41 -9.19
C VAL A 202 -26.89 -9.88 -7.74
N PRO A 203 -27.99 -9.86 -6.98
CA PRO A 203 -28.01 -10.31 -5.59
C PRO A 203 -27.62 -11.78 -5.46
N ILE A 204 -26.84 -12.12 -4.44
CA ILE A 204 -26.36 -13.49 -4.31
C ILE A 204 -27.48 -14.50 -4.08
N ASP A 205 -28.48 -14.16 -3.29
CA ASP A 205 -29.62 -15.03 -3.03
C ASP A 205 -30.30 -15.45 -4.34
N SER A 206 -30.37 -14.53 -5.30
CA SER A 206 -30.87 -14.80 -6.65
C SER A 206 -29.96 -15.76 -7.41
N VAL A 207 -28.63 -15.60 -7.32
CA VAL A 207 -27.66 -16.51 -7.95
C VAL A 207 -27.71 -17.91 -7.34
N VAL A 208 -27.69 -18.02 -6.02
CA VAL A 208 -27.75 -19.30 -5.31
C VAL A 208 -29.08 -20.01 -5.62
N LYS A 209 -30.21 -19.29 -5.59
CA LYS A 209 -31.52 -19.84 -5.96
C LYS A 209 -31.55 -20.28 -7.42
N TYR A 210 -30.94 -19.52 -8.32
CA TYR A 210 -30.79 -19.91 -9.73
C TYR A 210 -29.98 -21.20 -9.88
N CYS A 211 -28.86 -21.33 -9.17
CA CYS A 211 -28.05 -22.56 -9.20
C CYS A 211 -28.79 -23.79 -8.66
N LEU A 212 -29.65 -23.61 -7.67
CA LEU A 212 -30.46 -24.69 -7.08
C LEU A 212 -31.64 -25.10 -7.97
N THR A 213 -32.11 -24.22 -8.85
CA THR A 213 -33.29 -24.46 -9.71
C THR A 213 -32.92 -24.91 -11.11
N GLN A 214 -31.73 -24.57 -11.60
CA GLN A 214 -31.28 -24.92 -12.94
C GLN A 214 -30.73 -26.36 -12.99
N PRO A 215 -31.30 -27.28 -13.78
CA PRO A 215 -30.94 -28.71 -13.75
C PRO A 215 -29.44 -28.99 -13.98
N GLY A 216 -28.80 -28.21 -14.87
CA GLY A 216 -27.37 -28.36 -15.16
C GLY A 216 -26.44 -27.92 -14.02
N LEU A 217 -26.90 -27.04 -13.13
CA LEU A 217 -26.13 -26.54 -11.98
C LEU A 217 -26.51 -27.23 -10.68
N GLN A 218 -27.71 -27.82 -10.62
CA GLN A 218 -28.18 -28.56 -9.46
C GLN A 218 -27.23 -29.70 -9.07
N GLY A 219 -26.70 -30.45 -10.05
CA GLY A 219 -25.73 -31.52 -9.78
C GLY A 219 -24.41 -31.02 -9.18
N MET A 220 -24.02 -29.77 -9.45
CA MET A 220 -22.89 -29.13 -8.77
C MET A 220 -23.28 -28.70 -7.35
N ALA A 221 -24.47 -28.11 -7.17
CA ALA A 221 -24.97 -27.70 -5.87
C ALA A 221 -25.09 -28.87 -4.88
N GLU A 222 -25.56 -30.03 -5.35
CA GLU A 222 -25.65 -31.27 -4.56
C GLU A 222 -24.27 -31.76 -4.09
N LYS A 223 -23.24 -31.64 -4.93
CA LYS A 223 -21.87 -32.04 -4.59
C LYS A 223 -21.15 -31.06 -3.68
N VAL A 224 -21.39 -29.76 -3.88
CA VAL A 224 -20.59 -28.69 -3.26
C VAL A 224 -21.16 -28.25 -1.90
N SER A 225 -22.36 -28.72 -1.51
CA SER A 225 -23.13 -28.22 -0.37
C SER A 225 -23.49 -26.74 -0.50
N ILE A 226 -24.53 -26.31 0.21
CA ILE A 226 -24.92 -24.89 0.21
C ILE A 226 -23.83 -23.98 0.78
N THR A 227 -23.11 -24.43 1.81
CA THR A 227 -21.96 -23.70 2.38
C THR A 227 -20.85 -23.50 1.34
N GLY A 228 -20.55 -24.55 0.56
CA GLY A 228 -19.56 -24.46 -0.51
C GLY A 228 -19.99 -23.53 -1.63
N LEU A 229 -21.28 -23.43 -1.96
CA LEU A 229 -21.77 -22.44 -2.93
C LEU A 229 -21.53 -21.01 -2.46
N TYR A 230 -21.83 -20.68 -1.19
CA TYR A 230 -21.50 -19.37 -0.63
C TYR A 230 -20.00 -19.10 -0.63
N PHE A 231 -19.17 -20.10 -0.33
CA PHE A 231 -17.72 -19.96 -0.46
C PHE A 231 -17.28 -19.64 -1.89
N LEU A 232 -17.77 -20.39 -2.88
CA LEU A 232 -17.42 -20.18 -4.30
C LEU A 232 -17.88 -18.81 -4.80
N PHE A 233 -19.14 -18.44 -4.54
CA PHE A 233 -19.64 -17.14 -4.97
C PHE A 233 -19.00 -15.99 -4.22
N GLY A 234 -18.67 -16.15 -2.93
CA GLY A 234 -17.94 -15.14 -2.18
C GLY A 234 -16.57 -14.89 -2.81
N GLY A 235 -15.90 -15.98 -3.20
CA GLY A 235 -14.67 -15.94 -3.97
C GLY A 235 -14.81 -15.21 -5.29
N LEU A 236 -15.80 -15.57 -6.12
CA LEU A 236 -15.99 -14.95 -7.43
C LEU A 236 -16.38 -13.46 -7.35
N TYR A 237 -17.27 -13.10 -6.42
CA TYR A 237 -17.71 -11.71 -6.22
C TYR A 237 -16.60 -10.80 -5.70
N ALA A 238 -15.60 -11.35 -5.01
CA ALA A 238 -14.40 -10.62 -4.61
C ALA A 238 -13.33 -10.62 -5.72
N TRP A 239 -13.14 -11.76 -6.39
CA TRP A 239 -12.08 -11.96 -7.38
C TRP A 239 -12.27 -11.08 -8.62
N ILE A 240 -13.48 -11.04 -9.20
CA ILE A 240 -13.74 -10.31 -10.45
C ILE A 240 -13.46 -8.81 -10.29
N PRO A 241 -14.03 -8.10 -9.29
CA PRO A 241 -13.82 -6.66 -9.17
C PRO A 241 -12.37 -6.32 -8.85
N LEU A 242 -11.73 -7.10 -7.96
CA LEU A 242 -10.33 -6.85 -7.62
C LEU A 242 -9.41 -7.08 -8.82
N LEU A 243 -9.62 -8.17 -9.57
CA LEU A 243 -8.85 -8.46 -10.78
C LEU A 243 -8.95 -7.30 -11.77
N LEU A 244 -10.16 -6.85 -12.08
CA LEU A 244 -10.38 -5.77 -13.04
C LEU A 244 -9.68 -4.49 -12.59
N VAL A 245 -9.93 -4.04 -11.36
CA VAL A 245 -9.36 -2.77 -10.88
C VAL A 245 -7.84 -2.85 -10.74
N THR A 246 -7.28 -3.98 -10.30
CA THR A 246 -5.81 -4.14 -10.17
C THR A 246 -5.09 -4.26 -11.51
N VAL A 247 -5.70 -4.83 -12.55
CA VAL A 247 -5.13 -4.84 -13.91
C VAL A 247 -4.93 -3.40 -14.43
N PHE A 248 -5.89 -2.51 -14.19
CA PHE A 248 -5.81 -1.12 -14.64
C PHE A 248 -5.01 -0.23 -13.67
N GLY A 249 -5.24 -0.35 -12.36
CA GLY A 249 -4.63 0.46 -11.31
C GLY A 249 -3.20 0.05 -10.93
N GLY A 250 -2.82 -1.19 -11.24
CA GLY A 250 -1.47 -1.72 -11.00
C GLY A 250 -0.41 -1.19 -11.95
N ARG A 251 -0.82 -0.48 -13.02
CA ARG A 251 0.08 0.26 -13.88
C ARG A 251 0.73 1.40 -13.08
N GLY A 252 1.96 1.20 -12.64
CA GLY A 252 2.82 2.24 -12.08
C GLY A 252 3.62 1.75 -10.89
N VAL A 253 3.34 0.53 -10.44
CA VAL A 253 3.93 -0.02 -9.24
C VAL A 253 5.30 -0.60 -9.53
N SER A 254 6.30 -0.15 -8.79
CA SER A 254 7.62 -0.75 -8.67
C SER A 254 7.63 -1.63 -7.42
N GLY A 255 7.65 -2.95 -7.57
CA GLY A 255 7.69 -3.89 -6.45
C GLY A 255 7.13 -5.27 -6.81
N SER A 256 7.10 -6.18 -5.84
CA SER A 256 6.58 -7.53 -6.03
C SER A 256 5.05 -7.50 -6.26
N PRO A 257 4.54 -8.02 -7.38
CA PRO A 257 3.10 -8.02 -7.65
C PRO A 257 2.31 -8.82 -6.59
N VAL A 258 2.95 -9.82 -5.98
CA VAL A 258 2.36 -10.63 -4.91
C VAL A 258 2.07 -9.79 -3.67
N SER A 259 3.02 -9.00 -3.17
CA SER A 259 2.82 -8.21 -1.95
C SER A 259 1.75 -7.14 -2.14
N TYR A 260 1.76 -6.44 -3.28
CA TYR A 260 0.72 -5.47 -3.62
C TYR A 260 -0.66 -6.12 -3.76
N GLY A 261 -0.73 -7.29 -4.41
CA GLY A 261 -1.97 -8.04 -4.55
C GLY A 261 -2.56 -8.50 -3.22
N LEU A 262 -1.74 -9.08 -2.35
CA LEU A 262 -2.16 -9.55 -1.02
C LEU A 262 -2.64 -8.40 -0.14
N LEU A 263 -1.89 -7.29 -0.09
CA LEU A 263 -2.26 -6.11 0.71
C LEU A 263 -3.54 -5.46 0.18
N THR A 264 -3.71 -5.36 -1.14
CA THR A 264 -4.95 -4.84 -1.74
C THR A 264 -6.14 -5.75 -1.42
N GLY A 265 -5.97 -7.06 -1.51
CA GLY A 265 -6.98 -8.04 -1.11
C GLY A 265 -7.36 -7.94 0.36
N ALA A 266 -6.38 -7.72 1.25
CA ALA A 266 -6.61 -7.53 2.67
C ALA A 266 -7.39 -6.24 2.98
N VAL A 267 -7.02 -5.11 2.34
CA VAL A 267 -7.76 -3.84 2.46
C VAL A 267 -9.20 -4.01 1.99
N PHE A 268 -9.42 -4.67 0.85
CA PHE A 268 -10.76 -4.96 0.35
C PHE A 268 -11.59 -5.76 1.35
N VAL A 269 -11.04 -6.84 1.91
CA VAL A 269 -11.75 -7.69 2.90
C VAL A 269 -12.09 -6.91 4.14
N LEU A 270 -11.13 -6.15 4.69
CA LEU A 270 -11.33 -5.35 5.89
C LEU A 270 -12.48 -4.36 5.71
N LEU A 271 -12.50 -3.67 4.57
CA LEU A 271 -13.53 -2.68 4.27
C LEU A 271 -14.88 -3.32 3.87
N MET A 272 -14.91 -4.53 3.31
CA MET A 272 -16.15 -5.24 2.97
C MET A 272 -16.79 -5.99 4.14
N LEU A 273 -16.01 -6.37 5.15
CA LEU A 273 -16.45 -7.26 6.23
C LEU A 273 -17.68 -6.74 6.99
N PRO A 274 -17.80 -5.45 7.38
CA PRO A 274 -19.02 -4.96 8.01
C PRO A 274 -20.25 -5.09 7.11
N GLY A 275 -20.11 -4.82 5.81
CA GLY A 275 -21.19 -4.98 4.83
C GLY A 275 -21.65 -6.43 4.70
N ILE A 276 -20.71 -7.37 4.71
CA ILE A 276 -20.99 -8.81 4.72
C ILE A 276 -21.77 -9.19 5.97
N LEU A 277 -21.33 -8.77 7.15
CA LEU A 277 -21.99 -9.10 8.41
C LEU A 277 -23.41 -8.53 8.48
N LEU A 278 -23.63 -7.34 7.92
CA LEU A 278 -24.95 -6.72 7.81
C LEU A 278 -25.89 -7.47 6.84
N GLN A 279 -25.41 -7.86 5.66
CA GLN A 279 -26.22 -8.57 4.66
C GLN A 279 -26.51 -10.02 5.05
N CYS A 280 -25.49 -10.69 5.60
CA CYS A 280 -25.50 -12.12 5.85
C CYS A 280 -25.91 -12.47 7.29
N GLY A 281 -26.30 -11.50 8.12
CA GLY A 281 -26.79 -11.74 9.49
C GLY A 281 -27.89 -12.81 9.62
N PRO A 282 -28.82 -12.94 8.66
CA PRO A 282 -29.83 -14.01 8.69
C PRO A 282 -29.34 -15.41 8.28
N LEU A 283 -28.12 -15.55 7.75
CA LEU A 283 -27.59 -16.83 7.28
C LEU A 283 -27.15 -17.71 8.46
N THR A 284 -27.08 -19.03 8.23
CA THR A 284 -26.46 -19.93 9.22
C THR A 284 -24.97 -19.62 9.37
N LEU A 285 -24.41 -19.89 10.55
CA LEU A 285 -22.99 -19.64 10.83
C LEU A 285 -22.07 -20.25 9.76
N GLY A 286 -22.38 -21.46 9.28
CA GLY A 286 -21.62 -22.12 8.23
C GLY A 286 -21.61 -21.35 6.90
N MET A 287 -22.77 -20.86 6.46
CA MET A 287 -22.88 -20.06 5.23
C MET A 287 -22.13 -18.73 5.37
N LEU A 288 -22.25 -18.06 6.53
CA LEU A 288 -21.54 -16.81 6.81
C LEU A 288 -20.01 -17.00 6.77
N VAL A 289 -19.50 -18.03 7.46
CA VAL A 289 -18.06 -18.35 7.47
C VAL A 289 -17.58 -18.71 6.07
N GLY A 290 -18.33 -19.55 5.34
CA GLY A 290 -18.03 -19.89 3.96
C GLY A 290 -17.92 -18.65 3.07
N TRP A 291 -18.87 -17.72 3.20
CA TRP A 291 -18.88 -16.46 2.46
C TRP A 291 -17.67 -15.57 2.77
N ILE A 292 -17.33 -15.39 4.05
CA ILE A 292 -16.18 -14.58 4.48
C ILE A 292 -14.87 -15.20 3.96
N LEU A 293 -14.68 -16.51 4.13
CA LEU A 293 -13.48 -17.20 3.66
C LEU A 293 -13.35 -17.18 2.14
N GLY A 294 -14.46 -17.38 1.44
CA GLY A 294 -14.53 -17.26 -0.02
C GLY A 294 -14.10 -15.87 -0.46
N THR A 295 -14.72 -14.83 0.10
CA THR A 295 -14.38 -13.43 -0.19
C THR A 295 -12.91 -13.14 0.06
N ALA A 296 -12.35 -13.62 1.17
CA ALA A 296 -10.95 -13.40 1.52
C ALA A 296 -9.98 -14.06 0.53
N LEU A 297 -10.21 -15.32 0.19
CA LEU A 297 -9.37 -16.02 -0.79
C LEU A 297 -9.53 -15.45 -2.19
N GLY A 298 -10.76 -15.13 -2.59
CA GLY A 298 -11.07 -14.52 -3.87
C GLY A 298 -10.42 -13.15 -4.05
N SER A 299 -10.46 -12.29 -3.03
CA SER A 299 -9.81 -10.97 -3.10
C SER A 299 -8.29 -11.10 -3.19
N MET A 300 -7.66 -11.95 -2.37
CA MET A 300 -6.21 -12.18 -2.41
C MET A 300 -5.78 -12.70 -3.77
N ALA A 301 -6.46 -13.71 -4.30
CA ALA A 301 -6.18 -14.26 -5.62
C ALA A 301 -6.39 -13.22 -6.71
N GLY A 302 -7.51 -12.48 -6.68
CA GLY A 302 -7.85 -11.47 -7.70
C GLY A 302 -6.83 -10.34 -7.73
N GLY A 303 -6.41 -9.88 -6.55
CA GLY A 303 -5.38 -8.85 -6.41
C GLY A 303 -4.03 -9.31 -6.95
N VAL A 304 -3.55 -10.47 -6.54
CA VAL A 304 -2.26 -11.01 -7.00
C VAL A 304 -2.29 -11.24 -8.51
N THR A 305 -3.34 -11.87 -9.04
CA THR A 305 -3.47 -12.12 -10.48
C THR A 305 -3.50 -10.82 -11.28
N GLY A 306 -4.27 -9.81 -10.83
CA GLY A 306 -4.39 -8.57 -11.60
C GLY A 306 -3.12 -7.71 -11.59
N TYR A 307 -2.42 -7.61 -10.45
CA TYR A 307 -1.10 -6.97 -10.42
C TYR A 307 -0.06 -7.74 -11.24
N TRP A 308 -0.10 -9.07 -11.23
CA TRP A 308 0.80 -9.89 -12.05
C TRP A 308 0.58 -9.66 -13.56
N ILE A 309 -0.68 -9.59 -14.01
CA ILE A 309 -1.02 -9.24 -15.40
C ILE A 309 -0.57 -7.81 -15.72
N ALA A 310 -0.82 -6.84 -14.83
CA ALA A 310 -0.40 -5.45 -15.01
C ALA A 310 1.13 -5.30 -15.09
N PHE A 311 1.86 -6.13 -14.33
CA PHE A 311 3.32 -6.18 -14.37
C PHE A 311 3.81 -6.75 -15.70
N ARG A 312 3.31 -7.92 -16.11
CA ARG A 312 3.73 -8.58 -17.35
C ARG A 312 3.42 -7.76 -18.61
N THR A 313 2.30 -7.05 -18.62
CA THR A 313 1.94 -6.19 -19.76
C THR A 313 2.87 -4.99 -19.95
N ARG A 314 3.63 -4.59 -18.92
CA ARG A 314 4.64 -3.53 -19.03
C ARG A 314 5.94 -3.99 -19.68
N GLU A 315 6.30 -5.26 -19.51
CA GLU A 315 7.54 -5.80 -20.11
C GLU A 315 7.44 -5.92 -21.63
N VAL A 316 6.22 -5.88 -22.18
CA VAL A 316 5.95 -6.04 -23.61
C VAL A 316 5.87 -4.69 -24.35
N THR A 317 5.71 -3.58 -23.62
CA THR A 317 5.54 -2.22 -24.18
C THR A 317 6.78 -1.38 -24.00
#